data_AF-A0A090W4H3-F1
#
_entry.id   AF-A0A090W4H3-F1
#
_cell.length_a   1.000
_cell.length_b   1.000
_cell.length_c   1.000
_cell.angle_alpha   90.00
_cell.angle_beta   90.00
_cell.angle_gamma   90.00
#
_symmetry.space_group_name_H-M   'P 1'
#
loop_
_entity.id
_entity.type
_entity.pdbx_description
1 polymer ?
#
loop_
_entity_poly.entity_id
_entity_poly.type
_entity_poly.pdbx_seq_one_letter_code
_entity_poly.pdbx_strand_id
1 'polypeptide(L)'
;MLDDKKGQVAKDWNKLLINNEEGSDDYTNLIDDNQLSFVERKFLSVTYAFNKPKEIFGFEIQARNDGNHIDVGDNYELHYWDKKWVSLGEKKADDTVLVYDAIPKSMLYLLKNNSKGKEEFVFKFDEEGNQFWVGCSEYENDKSFYNL
;
A
#
# COMPACT_ATOMS: atom_id res chain seq x y z
N MET A 1 3.12 -11.32 -2.40
CA MET A 1 4.05 -12.18 -3.17
C MET A 1 5.23 -12.67 -2.31
N LEU A 2 5.93 -13.75 -2.67
CA LEU A 2 7.16 -14.24 -1.98
C LEU A 2 8.35 -14.20 -2.95
N ASP A 3 9.44 -13.51 -2.61
CA ASP A 3 10.58 -13.31 -3.50
C ASP A 3 11.92 -13.86 -2.96
N ASP A 4 12.81 -14.21 -3.90
CA ASP A 4 14.22 -14.50 -3.60
C ASP A 4 15.09 -13.25 -3.78
N LYS A 5 16.38 -13.33 -3.43
CA LYS A 5 17.35 -12.21 -3.58
C LYS A 5 17.51 -11.68 -5.02
N LYS A 6 16.95 -12.36 -6.02
CA LYS A 6 16.98 -11.96 -7.43
C LYS A 6 15.62 -11.40 -7.88
N GLY A 7 14.67 -11.20 -6.96
CA GLY A 7 13.32 -10.73 -7.25
C GLY A 7 12.43 -11.79 -7.93
N GLN A 8 12.81 -13.07 -7.89
CA GLN A 8 11.95 -14.12 -8.46
C GLN A 8 10.80 -14.45 -7.53
N VAL A 9 9.60 -14.18 -8.00
CA VAL A 9 8.36 -14.46 -7.26
C VAL A 9 7.98 -15.94 -7.35
N ALA A 10 7.63 -16.56 -6.22
CA ALA A 10 7.02 -17.89 -6.18
C ALA A 10 5.64 -17.86 -6.86
N LYS A 11 5.45 -18.68 -7.91
CA LYS A 11 4.19 -18.77 -8.68
C LYS A 11 3.45 -20.10 -8.52
N ASP A 12 3.97 -21.00 -7.69
CA ASP A 12 3.35 -22.31 -7.43
C ASP A 12 2.33 -22.16 -6.30
N TRP A 13 1.19 -21.59 -6.64
CA TRP A 13 0.14 -21.21 -5.68
C TRP A 13 -0.69 -22.39 -5.18
N ASN A 14 -0.57 -23.56 -5.81
CA ASN A 14 -1.18 -24.81 -5.35
C ASN A 14 -0.66 -25.28 -3.97
N LYS A 15 0.36 -24.59 -3.42
CA LYS A 15 0.97 -24.85 -2.12
C LYS A 15 0.55 -23.87 -1.03
N LEU A 16 -0.36 -22.96 -1.35
CA LEU A 16 -0.97 -22.04 -0.41
C LEU A 16 -2.03 -22.77 0.41
N LEU A 17 -1.97 -22.62 1.73
CA LEU A 17 -2.97 -23.10 2.67
C LEU A 17 -3.53 -21.90 3.43
N ILE A 18 -4.86 -21.87 3.61
CA ILE A 18 -5.53 -20.87 4.42
C ILE A 18 -6.11 -21.54 5.66
N ASN A 19 -5.87 -20.95 6.83
CA ASN A 19 -6.41 -21.39 8.12
C ASN A 19 -6.17 -22.88 8.45
N ASN A 20 -5.14 -23.51 7.87
CA ASN A 20 -4.79 -24.91 8.09
C ASN A 20 -5.90 -25.93 7.76
N GLU A 21 -6.95 -25.53 7.03
CA GLU A 21 -8.13 -26.34 6.74
C GLU A 21 -8.40 -26.37 5.22
N GLU A 22 -7.84 -27.40 4.57
CA GLU A 22 -8.14 -27.91 3.21
C GLU A 22 -8.00 -26.97 1.97
N GLY A 23 -7.82 -27.61 0.81
CA GLY A 23 -7.43 -26.96 -0.45
C GLY A 23 -8.56 -26.27 -1.22
N SER A 24 -8.14 -25.34 -2.09
CA SER A 24 -8.75 -24.85 -3.34
C SER A 24 -10.27 -24.59 -3.41
N ASP A 25 -10.89 -23.89 -2.47
CA ASP A 25 -12.30 -23.48 -2.69
C ASP A 25 -12.56 -21.99 -2.98
N ASP A 26 -11.70 -21.03 -2.61
CA ASP A 26 -11.60 -19.73 -3.32
C ASP A 26 -10.48 -18.85 -2.70
N TYR A 27 -9.30 -18.83 -3.31
CA TYR A 27 -8.21 -17.91 -2.95
C TYR A 27 -7.62 -17.22 -4.17
N THR A 28 -8.31 -17.28 -5.31
CA THR A 28 -7.90 -16.60 -6.55
C THR A 28 -7.63 -15.12 -6.28
N ASN A 29 -8.50 -14.47 -5.52
CA ASN A 29 -8.38 -13.08 -5.10
C ASN A 29 -7.14 -12.73 -4.25
N LEU A 30 -6.41 -13.70 -3.67
CA LEU A 30 -5.17 -13.41 -2.93
C LEU A 30 -3.92 -13.38 -3.83
N ILE A 31 -4.05 -13.89 -5.05
CA ILE A 31 -2.93 -14.20 -5.95
C ILE A 31 -3.22 -13.81 -7.41
N ASP A 32 -4.31 -13.10 -7.68
CA ASP A 32 -4.74 -12.68 -9.01
C ASP A 32 -4.15 -11.33 -9.45
N ASP A 33 -3.29 -10.73 -8.62
CA ASP A 33 -2.70 -9.40 -8.80
C ASP A 33 -3.77 -8.31 -9.05
N ASN A 34 -4.99 -8.50 -8.56
CA ASN A 34 -6.09 -7.54 -8.67
C ASN A 34 -6.37 -6.89 -7.31
N GLN A 35 -5.92 -5.65 -7.13
CA GLN A 35 -6.11 -4.90 -5.89
C GLN A 35 -7.56 -4.69 -5.43
N LEU A 36 -8.54 -4.87 -6.32
CA LEU A 36 -9.96 -4.72 -6.00
C LEU A 36 -10.60 -6.03 -5.55
N SER A 37 -9.91 -7.17 -5.73
CA SER A 37 -10.34 -8.46 -5.20
C SER A 37 -9.70 -8.68 -3.82
N PHE A 38 -10.40 -9.35 -2.92
CA PHE A 38 -9.89 -9.62 -1.57
C PHE A 38 -10.52 -10.88 -0.98
N VAL A 39 -9.91 -11.36 0.11
CA VAL A 39 -10.47 -12.40 0.99
C VAL A 39 -10.70 -11.80 2.36
N GLU A 40 -11.95 -11.86 2.83
CA GLU A 40 -12.34 -11.40 4.17
C GLU A 40 -12.62 -12.62 5.05
N ARG A 41 -11.82 -12.80 6.10
CA ARG A 41 -12.02 -13.86 7.11
C ARG A 41 -11.66 -13.36 8.50
N LYS A 42 -12.44 -13.80 9.49
CA LYS A 42 -12.10 -13.63 10.90
C LYS A 42 -10.95 -14.58 11.24
N PHE A 43 -9.78 -14.03 11.63
CA PHE A 43 -8.55 -14.77 11.90
C PHE A 43 -7.96 -15.47 10.65
N LEU A 44 -7.52 -14.68 9.67
CA LEU A 44 -6.85 -15.18 8.47
C LEU A 44 -5.41 -15.62 8.79
N SER A 45 -5.08 -16.86 8.45
CA SER A 45 -3.72 -17.41 8.40
C SER A 45 -3.43 -17.85 6.97
N VAL A 46 -2.28 -17.43 6.44
CA VAL A 46 -1.79 -17.82 5.12
C VAL A 46 -0.48 -18.56 5.30
N THR A 47 -0.43 -19.80 4.83
CA THR A 47 0.74 -20.67 4.92
C THR A 47 1.19 -21.08 3.53
N TYR A 48 2.49 -20.94 3.23
CA TYR A 48 3.08 -21.38 1.97
C TYR A 48 4.10 -22.50 2.22
N ALA A 49 3.84 -23.69 1.68
CA ALA A 49 4.71 -24.84 1.87
C ALA A 49 5.80 -24.93 0.78
N PHE A 50 7.04 -25.23 1.16
CA PHE A 50 8.14 -25.49 0.22
C PHE A 50 8.55 -26.97 0.24
N ASN A 51 8.64 -27.60 -0.94
CA ASN A 51 9.07 -29.01 -1.06
C ASN A 51 10.55 -29.24 -0.70
N LYS A 52 11.33 -28.17 -0.60
CA LYS A 52 12.74 -28.16 -0.20
C LYS A 52 13.04 -26.83 0.51
N PRO A 53 14.03 -26.79 1.41
CA PRO A 53 14.46 -25.53 2.02
C PRO A 53 14.73 -24.46 0.96
N LYS A 54 14.21 -23.24 1.18
CA LYS A 54 14.45 -22.06 0.35
C LYS A 54 14.81 -20.88 1.23
N GLU A 55 15.74 -20.05 0.75
CA GLU A 55 15.97 -18.72 1.32
C GLU A 55 14.87 -17.79 0.79
N ILE A 56 14.19 -17.09 1.70
CA ILE A 56 13.14 -16.11 1.41
C ILE A 56 13.68 -14.75 1.79
N PHE A 57 13.57 -13.77 0.91
CA PHE A 57 14.06 -12.43 1.17
C PHE A 57 12.96 -11.52 1.72
N GLY A 58 11.75 -11.63 1.18
CA GLY A 58 10.61 -10.89 1.67
C GLY A 58 9.28 -11.54 1.31
N PHE A 59 8.23 -10.86 1.75
CA PHE A 59 6.89 -11.09 1.26
C PHE A 59 6.14 -9.76 1.17
N GLU A 60 5.14 -9.72 0.31
CA GLU A 60 4.30 -8.57 0.07
C GLU A 60 2.84 -8.91 0.42
N ILE A 61 2.19 -7.97 1.11
CA ILE A 61 0.77 -8.01 1.48
C ILE A 61 0.16 -6.68 1.07
N GLN A 62 -0.97 -6.75 0.36
CA GLN A 62 -1.81 -5.61 0.10
C GLN A 62 -3.10 -5.73 0.92
N ALA A 63 -3.35 -4.77 1.80
CA ALA A 63 -4.64 -4.68 2.48
C ALA A 63 -5.72 -4.26 1.48
N ARG A 64 -6.97 -4.69 1.72
CA ARG A 64 -8.12 -4.27 0.91
C ARG A 64 -8.14 -2.75 0.79
N ASN A 65 -8.15 -2.28 -0.45
CA ASN A 65 -8.35 -0.87 -0.76
C ASN A 65 -9.47 -0.75 -1.82
N ASP A 66 -9.97 0.46 -2.00
CA ASP A 66 -10.99 0.81 -3.00
C ASP A 66 -10.37 1.40 -4.28
N GLY A 67 -9.08 1.15 -4.52
CA GLY A 67 -8.32 1.72 -5.65
C GLY A 67 -7.68 3.08 -5.37
N ASN A 68 -7.63 3.51 -4.10
CA ASN A 68 -7.00 4.77 -3.68
C ASN A 68 -5.50 4.64 -3.33
N HIS A 69 -4.82 3.60 -3.81
CA HIS A 69 -3.38 3.39 -3.58
C HIS A 69 -2.53 3.90 -4.75
N ILE A 70 -1.22 3.71 -4.64
CA ILE A 70 -0.31 3.91 -5.77
C ILE A 70 -0.42 2.69 -6.70
N ASP A 71 -0.79 2.95 -7.94
CA ASP A 71 -1.00 1.94 -8.96
C ASP A 71 0.22 1.91 -9.90
N VAL A 72 0.87 0.75 -9.96
CA VAL A 72 2.03 0.53 -10.82
C VAL A 72 1.68 0.82 -12.27
N GLY A 73 2.52 1.62 -12.92
CA GLY A 73 2.36 2.06 -14.31
C GLY A 73 1.69 3.42 -14.47
N ASP A 74 1.04 3.97 -13.45
CA ASP A 74 0.47 5.31 -13.49
C ASP A 74 1.53 6.38 -13.20
N ASN A 75 1.34 7.55 -13.78
CA ASN A 75 2.11 8.75 -13.49
C ASN A 75 1.48 9.56 -12.35
N TYR A 76 2.29 9.88 -11.35
CA TYR A 76 1.92 10.68 -10.19
C TYR A 76 2.78 11.93 -10.08
N GLU A 77 2.22 13.02 -9.57
CA GLU A 77 2.95 14.27 -9.35
C GLU A 77 2.72 14.80 -7.93
N LEU A 78 3.79 14.90 -7.16
CA LEU A 78 3.74 15.43 -5.79
C LEU A 78 3.83 16.95 -5.81
N HIS A 79 2.97 17.60 -5.03
CA HIS A 79 2.96 19.04 -4.84
C HIS A 79 3.08 19.39 -3.36
N TYR A 80 3.65 20.56 -3.06
CA TYR A 80 3.53 21.21 -1.76
C TYR A 80 2.89 22.59 -1.90
N TRP A 81 2.30 23.09 -0.82
CA TRP A 81 1.69 24.41 -0.77
C TRP A 81 2.68 25.49 -0.33
N ASP A 82 2.92 26.48 -1.19
CA ASP A 82 3.61 27.74 -0.87
C ASP A 82 2.93 28.90 -1.59
N LYS A 83 1.83 29.39 -1.00
CA LYS A 83 0.89 30.40 -1.58
C LYS A 83 0.26 29.99 -2.93
N LYS A 84 0.70 28.87 -3.49
CA LYS A 84 0.23 28.15 -4.67
C LYS A 84 0.73 26.71 -4.54
N TRP A 85 0.16 25.79 -5.31
CA TRP A 85 0.71 24.45 -5.46
C TRP A 85 2.01 24.52 -6.27
N VAL A 86 3.09 24.01 -5.70
CA VAL A 86 4.41 23.91 -6.33
C VAL A 86 4.73 22.44 -6.52
N SER A 87 5.02 22.05 -7.77
CA SER A 87 5.38 20.68 -8.12
C SER A 87 6.77 20.31 -7.59
N LEU A 88 6.90 19.08 -7.08
CA LEU A 88 8.14 18.41 -6.70
C LEU A 88 8.58 17.38 -7.75
N GLY A 89 7.90 17.35 -8.89
CA GLY A 89 8.18 16.47 -10.02
C GLY A 89 7.14 15.36 -10.20
N GLU A 90 7.14 14.82 -11.41
CA GLU A 90 6.32 13.68 -11.81
C GLU A 90 7.14 12.38 -11.75
N LYS A 91 6.52 11.29 -11.31
CA LYS A 91 7.09 9.94 -11.29
C LYS A 91 6.08 8.94 -11.83
N LYS A 92 6.55 8.07 -12.71
CA LYS A 92 5.83 6.85 -13.06
C LYS A 92 6.05 5.82 -11.96
N ALA A 93 4.98 5.30 -11.38
CA ALA A 93 5.04 4.26 -10.36
C ALA A 93 5.59 2.96 -10.97
N ASP A 94 6.74 2.51 -10.47
CA ASP A 94 7.31 1.19 -10.72
C ASP A 94 7.00 0.19 -9.59
N ASP A 95 6.54 0.71 -8.45
CA ASP A 95 6.07 -0.01 -7.28
C ASP A 95 4.87 0.73 -6.65
N THR A 96 4.27 0.16 -5.61
CA THR A 96 3.22 0.75 -4.76
C THR A 96 3.75 1.85 -3.84
N VAL A 97 5.05 2.16 -3.91
CA VAL A 97 5.73 3.20 -3.13
C VAL A 97 6.35 4.23 -4.07
N LEU A 98 6.09 5.52 -3.82
CA LEU A 98 6.75 6.62 -4.50
C LEU A 98 7.77 7.28 -3.58
N VAL A 99 9.03 7.34 -4.02
CA VAL A 99 10.10 8.01 -3.28
C VAL A 99 10.32 9.40 -3.87
N TYR A 100 10.16 10.46 -3.06
CA TYR A 100 10.52 11.84 -3.42
C TYR A 100 11.62 12.34 -2.48
N ASP A 101 12.71 12.84 -3.06
CA ASP A 101 13.87 13.30 -2.30
C ASP A 101 13.80 14.81 -2.02
N ALA A 102 14.44 15.22 -0.92
CA ALA A 102 14.65 16.63 -0.56
C ALA A 102 13.35 17.47 -0.52
N ILE A 103 12.22 16.86 -0.15
CA ILE A 103 10.96 17.58 0.01
C ILE A 103 11.05 18.55 1.21
N PRO A 104 10.39 19.72 1.16
CA PRO A 104 10.32 20.64 2.30
C PRO A 104 9.79 19.97 3.58
N LYS A 105 10.03 20.52 4.77
CA LYS A 105 9.40 20.01 6.00
C LYS A 105 8.20 20.86 6.40
N SER A 106 7.27 20.26 7.14
CA SER A 106 6.13 20.96 7.74
C SER A 106 5.24 21.71 6.74
N MET A 107 5.12 21.17 5.52
CA MET A 107 4.25 21.71 4.46
C MET A 107 2.95 20.90 4.35
N LEU A 108 1.98 21.48 3.65
CA LEU A 108 0.82 20.76 3.15
C LEU A 108 1.16 20.16 1.78
N TYR A 109 0.91 18.86 1.65
CA TYR A 109 1.20 18.06 0.45
C TYR A 109 -0.07 17.64 -0.27
N LEU A 110 0.04 17.45 -1.57
CA LEU A 110 -0.99 16.88 -2.43
C LEU A 110 -0.31 15.98 -3.46
N LEU A 111 -0.69 14.70 -3.47
CA LEU A 111 -0.27 13.77 -4.50
C LEU A 111 -1.37 13.65 -5.53
N LYS A 112 -1.06 13.92 -6.79
CA LYS A 112 -1.99 13.80 -7.91
C LYS A 112 -1.68 12.56 -8.72
N ASN A 113 -2.70 11.82 -9.13
CA ASN A 113 -2.57 10.81 -10.18
C ASN A 113 -2.91 11.47 -11.53
N ASN A 114 -1.90 11.69 -12.38
CA ASN A 114 -2.07 12.32 -13.69
C ASN A 114 -2.60 11.35 -14.76
N SER A 115 -2.85 10.09 -14.41
CA SER A 115 -3.28 9.03 -15.32
C SER A 115 -4.77 8.72 -15.18
N LYS A 116 -5.30 8.74 -13.95
CA LYS A 116 -6.70 8.43 -13.64
C LYS A 116 -7.15 9.02 -12.32
N GLY A 117 -8.46 8.96 -12.08
CA GLY A 117 -9.07 9.46 -10.85
C GLY A 117 -9.05 10.99 -10.75
N LYS A 118 -9.77 11.51 -9.76
CA LYS A 118 -9.70 12.92 -9.32
C LYS A 118 -9.82 13.04 -7.80
N GLU A 119 -9.77 11.89 -7.12
CA GLU A 119 -9.89 11.81 -5.67
C GLU A 119 -8.49 12.03 -5.10
N GLU A 120 -8.23 13.27 -4.71
CA GLU A 120 -6.94 13.71 -4.19
C GLU A 120 -7.22 14.40 -2.86
N PHE A 121 -6.43 14.08 -1.83
CA PHE A 121 -6.60 14.69 -0.53
C PHE A 121 -5.27 15.21 0.00
N VAL A 122 -5.35 16.33 0.70
CA VAL A 122 -4.15 16.98 1.24
C VAL A 122 -3.69 16.27 2.50
N PHE A 123 -2.37 16.15 2.65
CA PHE A 123 -1.75 15.50 3.80
C PHE A 123 -0.55 16.29 4.32
N LYS A 124 -0.07 15.93 5.50
CA LYS A 124 1.13 16.48 6.15
C LYS A 124 1.97 15.35 6.69
N PHE A 125 3.21 15.68 7.06
CA PHE A 125 4.06 14.83 7.88
C PHE A 125 4.22 15.43 9.28
N ASP A 126 4.20 14.60 10.32
CA ASP A 126 4.59 15.03 11.67
C ASP A 126 6.13 15.13 11.82
N GLU A 127 6.59 15.40 13.04
CA GLU A 127 8.01 15.51 13.37
C GLU A 127 8.77 14.18 13.24
N GLU A 128 8.07 13.05 13.35
CA GLU A 128 8.61 11.69 13.23
C GLU A 128 8.60 11.19 11.77
N GLY A 129 7.91 11.90 10.87
CA GLY A 129 7.77 11.55 9.46
C GLY A 129 6.52 10.74 9.12
N ASN A 130 5.58 10.56 10.06
CA ASN A 130 4.33 9.87 9.81
C ASN A 130 3.38 10.76 9.01
N GLN A 131 2.61 10.16 8.10
CA GLN A 131 1.64 10.87 7.25
C GLN A 131 0.29 11.08 7.95
N PHE A 132 -0.29 12.28 7.82
CA PHE A 132 -1.60 12.66 8.39
C PHE A 132 -2.48 13.33 7.35
N TRP A 133 -3.75 12.94 7.28
CA TRP A 133 -4.77 13.59 6.46
C TRP A 133 -5.51 14.63 7.30
N VAL A 134 -5.44 15.89 6.86
CA VAL A 134 -6.00 17.04 7.60
C VAL A 134 -7.51 16.87 7.76
N GLY A 135 -8.00 16.87 9.00
CA GLY A 135 -9.43 16.71 9.30
C GLY A 135 -9.95 15.27 9.31
N CYS A 136 -9.13 14.26 8.98
CA CYS A 136 -9.48 12.84 9.16
C CYS A 136 -8.62 12.19 10.25
N SER A 137 -7.30 12.30 10.16
CA SER A 137 -6.36 11.62 11.08
C SER A 137 -6.28 12.25 12.47
N GLU A 138 -6.83 13.45 12.67
CA GLU A 138 -6.82 14.15 13.97
C GLU A 138 -7.70 13.42 15.01
N TYR A 139 -8.77 12.74 14.57
CA TYR A 139 -9.67 12.00 15.45
C TYR A 139 -9.08 10.70 15.98
N GLU A 140 -8.12 10.10 15.28
CA GLU A 140 -7.53 8.81 15.66
C GLU A 140 -6.46 8.95 16.75
N ASN A 141 -5.83 10.13 16.88
CA ASN A 141 -4.82 10.42 17.88
C ASN A 141 -5.27 11.38 18.99
N ASP A 142 -6.51 11.88 18.92
CA ASP A 142 -7.08 12.70 19.98
C ASP A 142 -7.65 11.83 21.11
N LYS A 143 -6.86 11.68 22.18
CA LYS A 143 -7.25 10.95 23.40
C LYS A 143 -8.43 11.59 24.13
N SER A 144 -8.89 12.80 23.77
CA SER A 144 -10.06 13.41 24.37
C SER A 144 -11.38 12.72 23.98
N PHE A 145 -11.40 11.95 22.88
CA PHE A 145 -12.58 11.20 22.44
C PHE A 145 -12.82 9.89 23.20
N TYR A 146 -11.82 9.35 23.90
CA TYR A 146 -11.94 8.10 24.69
C TYR A 146 -12.39 8.32 26.14
N ASN A 147 -12.70 9.56 26.54
CA ASN A 147 -13.11 9.93 27.89
C ASN A 147 -14.59 10.37 27.99
N LEU A 148 -15.46 9.91 27.08
CA LEU A 148 -16.92 10.07 27.18
C LEU A 148 -17.59 8.77 27.61
#